data_AF-A0A2V7W298-F1
#
_entry.id   AF-A0A2V7W298-F1
#
_cell.length_a   1.000
_cell.length_b   1.000
_cell.length_c   1.000
_cell.angle_alpha   90.00
_cell.angle_beta   90.00
_cell.angle_gamma   90.00
#
_symmetry.space_group_name_H-M   'P 1'
#
loop_
_entity.id
_entity.type
_entity.pdbx_description
1 polymer ?
#
loop_
_entity_poly.entity_id
_entity_poly.type
_entity_poly.pdbx_seq_one_letter_code
_entity_poly.pdbx_strand_id
1 'polypeptide(L)'
;MNILIALTLLAASHRNPFQYVEPQVKVERRALSPPAKAPAPVEEPRRAESPPLHEDAPPKFPYQLIGRFGLVRDPIVAFVGNGQVITARIGDTIDDTFVVRGIGVESVDIGYVNRPETLRLQLDGSV
;
A
#
# COMPACT_ATOMS: atom_id res chain seq x y z
N MET A 1 -7.67 65.15 8.63
CA MET A 1 -8.15 64.91 7.25
C MET A 1 -8.24 63.41 7.07
N ASN A 2 -9.45 62.85 7.18
CA ASN A 2 -9.72 61.42 6.99
C ASN A 2 -9.72 61.09 5.50
N ILE A 3 -9.05 60.01 5.10
CA ILE A 3 -9.35 59.32 3.83
C ILE A 3 -9.50 57.83 4.11
N LEU A 4 -10.73 57.39 3.82
CA LEU A 4 -11.29 56.05 3.84
C LEU A 4 -10.54 55.15 2.84
N ILE A 5 -10.05 53.99 3.25
CA ILE A 5 -9.60 52.94 2.32
C ILE A 5 -10.83 52.16 1.89
N ALA A 6 -11.24 52.36 0.64
CA ALA A 6 -12.29 51.58 0.00
C ALA A 6 -11.74 50.22 -0.46
N LEU A 7 -12.48 49.21 -0.06
CA LEU A 7 -12.52 47.80 -0.44
C LEU A 7 -12.04 47.48 -1.88
N THR A 8 -11.17 46.49 -2.02
CA THR A 8 -11.21 45.60 -3.19
C THR A 8 -10.82 44.19 -2.76
N LEU A 9 -11.81 43.33 -2.55
CA LEU A 9 -11.61 41.90 -2.45
C LEU A 9 -11.09 41.41 -3.81
N LEU A 10 -9.79 41.20 -3.91
CA LEU A 10 -9.21 40.44 -5.00
C LEU A 10 -9.33 38.96 -4.60
N ALA A 11 -10.45 38.33 -4.92
CA ALA A 11 -10.57 36.88 -4.86
C ALA A 11 -9.61 36.29 -5.90
N ALA A 12 -8.39 35.97 -5.48
CA ALA A 12 -7.43 35.25 -6.30
C ALA A 12 -8.06 33.90 -6.66
N SER A 13 -8.40 33.72 -7.95
CA SER A 13 -8.80 32.42 -8.50
C SER A 13 -7.63 31.43 -8.37
N HIS A 14 -7.53 30.79 -7.20
CA HIS A 14 -6.63 29.66 -6.97
C HIS A 14 -7.22 28.42 -7.61
N ARG A 15 -7.07 28.32 -8.93
CA ARG A 15 -7.30 27.06 -9.64
C ARG A 15 -6.10 26.16 -9.31
N ASN A 16 -6.31 25.14 -8.49
CA ASN A 16 -5.24 24.22 -8.11
C ASN A 16 -4.99 23.22 -9.27
N PRO A 17 -3.83 23.29 -9.96
CA PRO A 17 -3.54 22.40 -11.09
C PRO A 17 -3.21 20.97 -10.65
N PHE A 18 -3.00 20.73 -9.36
CA PHE A 18 -2.74 19.42 -8.76
C PHE A 18 -3.98 18.80 -8.12
N GLN A 19 -5.13 19.49 -8.19
CA GLN A 19 -6.38 18.92 -7.73
C GLN A 19 -6.88 17.91 -8.76
N TYR A 20 -6.77 16.63 -8.44
CA TYR A 20 -7.36 15.56 -9.23
C TYR A 20 -8.88 15.72 -9.25
N VAL A 21 -9.47 15.77 -10.45
CA VAL A 21 -10.92 15.76 -10.68
C VAL A 21 -11.25 14.42 -11.33
N GLU A 22 -12.01 13.59 -10.63
CA GLU A 22 -12.44 12.31 -11.17
C GLU A 22 -13.41 12.54 -12.35
N PRO A 23 -13.15 11.96 -13.54
CA PRO A 23 -14.07 12.04 -14.65
C PRO A 23 -15.40 11.38 -14.25
N GLN A 24 -16.49 12.13 -14.27
CA GLN A 24 -17.82 11.57 -14.02
C GLN A 24 -18.16 10.62 -15.18
N VAL A 25 -18.06 9.31 -14.94
CA VAL A 25 -18.54 8.30 -15.89
C VAL A 25 -20.07 8.40 -15.92
N LYS A 26 -20.62 8.87 -17.03
CA LYS A 26 -22.07 8.89 -17.25
C LYS A 26 -22.55 7.44 -17.36
N VAL A 27 -23.01 6.86 -16.24
CA VAL A 27 -23.58 5.51 -16.22
C VAL A 27 -24.95 5.56 -16.91
N GLU A 28 -24.97 5.20 -18.20
CA GLU A 28 -26.22 4.98 -18.92
C GLU A 28 -26.81 3.65 -18.42
N ARG A 29 -27.96 3.72 -17.74
CA ARG A 29 -28.67 2.53 -17.27
C ARG A 29 -29.16 1.75 -18.48
N ARG A 30 -28.47 0.66 -18.82
CA ARG A 30 -28.97 -0.32 -19.78
C ARG A 30 -30.23 -0.96 -19.22
N ALA A 31 -31.34 -0.82 -19.93
CA ALA A 31 -32.60 -1.48 -19.58
C ALA A 31 -32.42 -3.01 -19.54
N LEU A 32 -32.89 -3.63 -18.46
CA LEU A 32 -32.90 -5.09 -18.28
C LEU A 32 -33.92 -5.70 -19.26
N SER A 33 -33.47 -6.62 -20.13
CA SER A 33 -34.37 -7.50 -20.88
C SER A 33 -34.81 -8.68 -19.99
N PRO A 34 -36.08 -9.11 -20.04
CA PRO A 34 -36.54 -10.28 -19.27
C PRO A 34 -35.94 -11.61 -19.81
N PRO A 35 -35.81 -12.65 -18.96
CA PRO A 35 -35.10 -13.87 -19.29
C PRO A 35 -35.89 -14.81 -20.21
N ALA A 36 -35.21 -15.38 -21.21
CA ALA A 36 -35.72 -16.48 -22.03
C ALA A 36 -35.29 -17.84 -21.45
N LYS A 37 -36.31 -18.62 -21.08
CA LYS A 37 -36.43 -20.07 -20.79
C LYS A 37 -35.16 -20.97 -20.85
N ALA A 38 -34.90 -21.66 -19.74
CA ALA A 38 -33.85 -22.68 -19.58
C ALA A 38 -34.16 -24.03 -20.27
N PRO A 39 -33.15 -24.70 -20.86
CA PRO A 39 -33.17 -26.15 -21.07
C PRO A 39 -32.52 -26.93 -19.91
N ALA A 40 -32.94 -28.19 -19.77
CA ALA A 40 -32.82 -29.09 -18.62
C ALA A 40 -31.39 -29.51 -18.20
N PRO A 41 -31.20 -30.02 -16.97
CA PRO A 41 -29.90 -30.36 -16.40
C PRO A 41 -29.33 -31.65 -17.00
N VAL A 42 -28.11 -31.58 -17.52
CA VAL A 42 -27.25 -32.76 -17.70
C VAL A 42 -26.57 -33.01 -16.35
N GLU A 43 -26.85 -34.17 -15.76
CA GLU A 43 -26.26 -34.58 -14.49
C GLU A 43 -24.81 -35.04 -14.73
N GLU A 44 -23.85 -34.13 -14.59
CA GLU A 44 -22.41 -34.46 -14.57
C GLU A 44 -22.03 -35.09 -13.22
N PRO A 45 -21.13 -36.10 -13.21
CA PRO A 45 -20.66 -36.72 -11.97
C PRO A 45 -20.00 -35.66 -11.08
N ARG A 46 -20.52 -35.47 -9.86
CA ARG A 46 -19.97 -34.54 -8.87
C ARG A 46 -18.51 -34.90 -8.61
N ARG A 47 -17.62 -34.12 -9.22
CA ARG A 47 -16.23 -34.04 -8.82
C ARG A 47 -16.25 -33.55 -7.36
N ALA A 48 -15.69 -34.33 -6.45
CA ALA A 48 -15.50 -33.89 -5.08
C ALA A 48 -14.67 -32.59 -5.13
N GLU A 49 -15.30 -31.48 -4.76
CA GLU A 49 -14.64 -30.19 -4.65
C GLU A 49 -13.74 -30.30 -3.41
N SER A 50 -12.43 -30.48 -3.65
CA SER A 50 -11.43 -30.39 -2.59
C SER A 50 -11.62 -29.05 -1.86
N PRO A 51 -11.65 -29.01 -0.52
CA PRO A 51 -11.74 -27.75 0.20
C PRO A 51 -10.64 -26.80 -0.30
N PRO A 52 -10.94 -25.51 -0.52
CA PRO A 52 -9.90 -24.55 -0.86
C PRO A 52 -8.85 -24.57 0.26
N LEU A 53 -7.61 -24.91 -0.10
CA LEU A 53 -6.46 -24.69 0.77
C LEU A 53 -6.38 -23.17 1.00
N HIS A 54 -6.79 -22.72 2.17
CA HIS A 54 -6.50 -21.36 2.61
C HIS A 54 -4.99 -21.29 2.85
N GLU A 55 -4.22 -20.87 1.85
CA GLU A 55 -2.86 -20.41 2.09
C GLU A 55 -2.94 -19.12 2.90
N ASP A 56 -2.56 -19.19 4.18
CA ASP A 56 -2.42 -18.01 5.04
C ASP A 56 -1.33 -17.11 4.45
N ALA A 57 -1.76 -16.07 3.74
CA ALA A 57 -0.89 -15.06 3.16
C ALA A 57 0.07 -14.52 4.23
N PRO A 58 1.35 -14.28 3.89
CA PRO A 58 2.33 -13.83 4.86
C PRO A 58 1.92 -12.47 5.46
N PRO A 59 2.24 -12.22 6.74
CA PRO A 59 1.87 -10.99 7.40
C PRO A 59 2.55 -9.80 6.72
N LYS A 60 1.80 -8.71 6.53
CA LYS A 60 2.35 -7.47 5.99
C LYS A 60 3.34 -6.87 6.98
N PHE A 61 4.42 -6.27 6.49
CA PHE A 61 5.33 -5.52 7.32
C PHE A 61 4.64 -4.22 7.82
N PRO A 62 4.49 -4.01 9.13
CA PRO A 62 3.65 -2.93 9.65
C PRO A 62 4.37 -1.58 9.80
N TYR A 63 5.66 -1.50 9.49
CA TYR A 63 6.46 -0.30 9.67
C TYR A 63 6.82 0.37 8.34
N GLN A 64 6.89 1.71 8.37
CA GLN A 64 7.39 2.51 7.26
C GLN A 64 8.90 2.71 7.41
N LEU A 65 9.65 2.48 6.34
CA LEU A 65 11.06 2.83 6.26
C LEU A 65 11.21 4.36 6.19
N ILE A 66 11.95 4.96 7.12
CA ILE A 66 12.12 6.43 7.21
C ILE A 66 13.54 6.90 6.94
N GLY A 67 14.52 6.01 6.93
CA GLY A 67 15.90 6.42 6.68
C GLY A 67 16.93 5.31 6.82
N ARG A 68 18.11 5.62 6.31
CA ARG A 68 19.33 4.82 6.41
C ARG A 68 20.46 5.71 6.93
N PHE A 69 21.26 5.16 7.83
CA PHE A 69 22.38 5.82 8.50
C PHE A 69 23.59 4.89 8.54
N GLY A 70 24.72 5.40 9.03
CA GLY A 70 25.94 4.62 9.22
C GLY A 70 26.83 4.54 7.97
N LEU A 71 27.90 3.76 8.09
CA LEU A 71 28.87 3.57 7.01
C LEU A 71 28.35 2.56 6.00
N VAL A 72 28.87 2.60 4.76
CA VAL A 72 28.51 1.62 3.71
C VAL A 72 28.74 0.17 4.17
N ARG A 73 29.82 -0.06 4.92
CA ARG A 73 30.16 -1.38 5.48
C ARG A 73 29.36 -1.79 6.71
N ASP A 74 28.67 -0.83 7.33
CA ASP A 74 27.94 -1.03 8.58
C ASP A 74 26.68 -0.16 8.61
N PRO A 75 25.71 -0.44 7.71
CA PRO A 75 24.52 0.37 7.58
C PRO A 75 23.51 0.07 8.70
N ILE A 76 22.76 1.11 9.07
CA ILE A 76 21.65 1.07 10.03
C ILE A 76 20.42 1.61 9.31
N VAL A 77 19.26 1.02 9.53
CA VAL A 77 17.97 1.51 9.01
C VAL A 77 17.07 1.91 10.16
N ALA A 78 16.21 2.89 9.93
CA ALA A 78 15.17 3.27 10.88
C ALA A 78 13.78 3.08 10.26
N PHE A 79 12.88 2.59 11.08
CA PHE A 79 11.48 2.42 10.76
C PHE A 79 10.60 3.17 11.75
N VAL A 80 9.44 3.62 11.31
CA VAL A 80 8.39 4.18 12.16
C VAL A 80 7.11 3.36 12.04
N GLY A 81 6.46 3.11 13.16
CA GLY A 81 5.20 2.37 13.23
C GLY A 81 4.88 2.02 14.66
N ASN A 82 3.62 1.68 14.94
CA ASN A 82 3.17 1.31 16.29
C ASN A 82 3.51 2.37 17.37
N GLY A 83 3.58 3.65 16.99
CA GLY A 83 3.91 4.75 17.90
C GLY A 83 5.39 4.83 18.32
N GLN A 84 6.28 4.07 17.68
CA GLN A 84 7.71 4.03 18.00
C GLN A 84 8.60 4.13 16.77
N VAL A 85 9.88 4.48 17.01
CA VAL A 85 10.95 4.40 16.01
C VAL A 85 11.85 3.23 16.37
N ILE A 86 12.12 2.36 15.40
CA ILE A 86 12.98 1.18 15.54
C ILE A 86 14.21 1.37 14.68
N THR A 87 15.39 1.15 15.25
CA THR A 87 16.65 1.09 14.49
C THR A 87 17.14 -0.34 14.41
N ALA A 88 17.52 -0.79 13.21
CA ALA A 88 17.96 -2.16 12.99
C ALA A 88 19.14 -2.24 12.01
N ARG A 89 19.90 -3.32 12.11
CA ARG A 89 21.01 -3.73 11.23
C ARG A 89 20.66 -5.03 10.52
N ILE A 90 21.48 -5.40 9.53
CA ILE A 90 21.36 -6.71 8.88
C ILE A 90 21.51 -7.81 9.96
N GLY A 91 20.55 -8.73 9.99
CA GLY A 91 20.45 -9.81 10.96
C GLY A 91 19.54 -9.52 12.16
N ASP A 92 19.20 -8.25 12.42
CA ASP A 92 18.30 -7.91 13.52
C ASP A 92 16.87 -8.37 13.25
N THR A 93 16.18 -8.78 14.31
CA THR A 93 14.79 -9.23 14.27
C THR A 93 13.86 -8.15 14.84
N ILE A 94 12.71 -7.96 14.20
CA ILE A 94 11.66 -7.01 14.57
C ILE A 94 10.39 -7.83 14.90
N ASP A 95 9.81 -7.60 16.07
CA ASP A 95 8.62 -8.28 16.61
C ASP A 95 8.66 -9.82 16.52
N ASP A 96 9.85 -10.41 16.67
CA ASP A 96 10.12 -11.86 16.56
C ASP A 96 9.62 -12.52 15.25
N THR A 97 9.24 -11.71 14.26
CA THR A 97 8.55 -12.14 13.04
C THR A 97 9.36 -11.80 11.81
N PHE A 98 9.93 -10.59 11.78
CA PHE A 98 10.64 -10.04 10.63
C PHE A 98 12.13 -9.96 10.90
N VAL A 99 12.95 -10.17 9.87
CA VAL A 99 14.41 -10.06 9.95
C VAL A 99 14.93 -9.14 8.85
N VAL A 100 15.82 -8.23 9.18
CA VAL A 100 16.50 -7.39 8.17
C VAL A 100 17.53 -8.25 7.46
N ARG A 101 17.29 -8.59 6.19
CA ARG A 101 18.18 -9.44 5.39
C ARG A 101 19.23 -8.65 4.62
N GLY A 102 18.89 -7.44 4.21
CA GLY A 102 19.76 -6.61 3.38
C GLY A 102 19.41 -5.14 3.51
N ILE A 103 20.44 -4.29 3.45
CA ILE A 103 20.28 -2.83 3.42
C ILE A 103 21.03 -2.33 2.19
N GLY A 104 20.26 -1.97 1.16
CA GLY A 104 20.74 -1.36 -0.07
C GLY A 104 20.95 0.15 0.06
N VAL A 105 21.24 0.80 -1.06
CA VAL A 105 21.42 2.26 -1.10
C VAL A 105 20.10 2.95 -0.81
N GLU A 106 19.02 2.53 -1.49
CA GLU A 106 17.69 3.12 -1.38
C GLU A 106 16.59 2.13 -0.96
N SER A 107 16.98 0.89 -0.63
CA SER A 107 16.03 -0.16 -0.29
C SER A 107 16.46 -0.97 0.90
N VAL A 108 15.51 -1.64 1.55
CA VAL A 108 15.74 -2.59 2.63
C VAL A 108 14.99 -3.87 2.33
N ASP A 109 15.69 -5.01 2.46
CA ASP A 109 15.11 -6.33 2.28
C ASP A 109 14.71 -6.89 3.66
N ILE A 110 13.42 -7.08 3.85
CA ILE A 110 12.81 -7.62 5.08
C ILE A 110 12.36 -9.05 4.81
N GLY A 111 12.97 -10.00 5.50
CA GLY A 111 12.54 -11.39 5.50
C GLY A 111 11.61 -11.71 6.66
N TYR A 112 11.11 -12.94 6.65
CA TYR A 112 10.48 -13.57 7.80
C TYR A 112 11.47 -14.53 8.46
N VAL A 113 11.43 -14.65 9.79
CA VAL A 113 12.36 -15.50 10.56
C VAL A 113 12.27 -16.97 10.12
N ASN A 114 11.07 -17.48 9.85
CA ASN A 114 10.83 -18.89 9.52
C ASN A 114 10.29 -19.12 8.10
N ARG A 115 10.43 -18.15 7.19
CA ARG A 115 10.01 -18.31 5.78
C ARG A 115 11.08 -17.80 4.81
N PRO A 116 11.19 -18.37 3.60
CA PRO A 116 12.17 -17.92 2.61
C PRO A 116 11.80 -16.57 1.96
N GLU A 117 10.53 -16.15 2.04
CA GLU A 117 10.01 -14.93 1.45
C GLU A 117 10.74 -13.66 1.93
N THR A 118 10.76 -12.63 1.09
CA THR A 118 11.39 -11.34 1.37
C THR A 118 10.59 -10.22 0.71
N LEU A 119 10.32 -9.18 1.49
CA LEU A 119 9.71 -7.93 1.08
C LEU A 119 10.81 -6.90 0.86
N ARG A 120 10.71 -6.09 -0.19
CA ARG A 120 11.66 -5.01 -0.45
C ARG A 120 10.98 -3.68 -0.23
N LEU A 121 11.48 -2.90 0.72
CA LEU A 121 10.96 -1.58 1.04
C LEU A 121 11.86 -0.52 0.45
N GLN A 122 11.30 0.44 -0.28
CA GLN A 122 12.03 1.57 -0.81
C GLN A 122 11.98 2.76 0.16
N LEU A 123 13.04 3.56 0.19
CA LEU A 123 13.09 4.80 0.97
C LEU A 123 12.06 5.84 0.50
N ASP A 124 11.62 5.76 -0.76
CA ASP A 124 10.57 6.61 -1.31
C ASP A 124 9.16 6.22 -0.82
N GLY A 125 9.04 5.16 -0.01
CA GLY A 125 7.78 4.64 0.52
C GLY A 125 7.06 3.65 -0.39
N SER A 126 7.65 3.25 -1.52
CA SER A 126 7.12 2.20 -2.40
C SER A 126 7.43 0.81 -1.84
N VAL A 127 6.49 -0.13 -2.04
CA VAL A 127 6.58 -1.56 -1.66
C VAL A 127 6.54 -2.43 -2.90
#